data_AF-A0A7X7JP00-F1
#
_entry.id   AF-A0A7X7JP00-F1
#
_cell.length_a   1.000
_cell.length_b   1.000
_cell.length_c   1.000
_cell.angle_alpha   90.00
_cell.angle_beta   90.00
_cell.angle_gamma   90.00
#
_symmetry.space_group_name_H-M   'P 1'
#
loop_
_entity.id
_entity.type
_entity.pdbx_description
1 polymer ?
#
loop_
_entity_poly.entity_id
_entity_poly.type
_entity_poly.pdbx_seq_one_letter_code
_entity_poly.pdbx_strand_id
1 'polypeptide(L)' 'MQLSRRATAEVFGTFWLVFGGCGSAVLAAGFPEVGIGLLGVSLAFGLTVLTMAYAIGHISGCH' A
#
# COMPACT_ATOMS: atom_id res chain seq x y z
N MET A 1 23.60 8.37 1.58
CA MET A 1 22.63 7.55 0.80
C MET A 1 22.40 8.20 -0.54
N GLN A 2 22.40 7.43 -1.63
CA GLN A 2 22.11 7.96 -2.96
C GLN A 2 20.63 8.34 -3.08
N LEU A 3 20.34 9.54 -3.60
CA LEU A 3 18.99 10.05 -3.77
C LEU A 3 18.14 9.14 -4.68
N SER A 4 18.74 8.65 -5.76
CA SER A 4 18.12 7.70 -6.69
C SER A 4 17.54 6.48 -5.97
N ARG A 5 18.30 5.89 -5.04
CA ARG A 5 17.87 4.72 -4.28
C ARG A 5 16.68 5.01 -3.37
N ARG A 6 16.66 6.19 -2.72
CA ARG A 6 15.52 6.62 -1.89
C ARG A 6 14.29 6.86 -2.76
N ALA A 7 14.45 7.57 -3.87
CA ALA A 7 13.36 7.89 -4.79
C ALA A 7 12.73 6.63 -5.40
N THR A 8 13.54 5.66 -5.84
CA THR A 8 13.03 4.38 -6.34
C THR A 8 12.26 3.62 -5.25
N ALA A 9 12.76 3.61 -4.01
CA ALA A 9 12.05 2.98 -2.90
C ALA A 9 10.67 3.62 -2.68
N GLU A 10 10.60 4.95 -2.60
CA GLU A 10 9.34 5.69 -2.46
C GLU A 10 8.36 5.42 -3.60
N VAL A 11 8.84 5.37 -4.86
CA VAL A 11 7.98 5.02 -6.01
C VAL A 11 7.33 3.65 -5.84
N PHE A 12 8.08 2.64 -5.41
CA PHE A 12 7.51 1.31 -5.15
C PHE A 12 6.58 1.30 -3.93
N GLY A 13 6.92 2.04 -2.87
CA GLY A 13 6.05 2.18 -1.69
C GLY A 13 4.70 2.80 -2.04
N THR A 14 4.71 3.94 -2.72
CA THR A 14 3.47 4.62 -3.15
C THR A 14 2.70 3.79 -4.17
N PHE A 15 3.39 3.13 -5.12
CA PHE A 15 2.75 2.21 -6.04
C PHE A 15 2.01 1.10 -5.29
N TRP A 16 2.65 0.47 -4.28
CA TRP A 16 2.04 -0.59 -3.49
C TRP A 16 0.83 -0.10 -2.69
N LEU A 17 0.92 1.11 -2.10
CA LEU A 17 -0.17 1.76 -1.38
C LEU A 17 -1.39 1.96 -2.27
N VAL A 18 -1.20 2.56 -3.46
CA VAL A 18 -2.29 2.82 -4.40
C VAL A 18 -2.84 1.52 -4.98
N PHE A 19 -1.95 0.61 -5.39
CA PHE A 19 -2.35 -0.66 -5.98
C PHE A 19 -3.15 -1.53 -5.00
N GLY A 20 -2.67 -1.72 -3.77
CA GLY A 20 -3.37 -2.51 -2.77
C GLY A 20 -4.61 -1.80 -2.21
N GLY A 21 -4.49 -0.52 -1.83
CA GLY A 21 -5.59 0.25 -1.27
C GLY A 21 -6.73 0.49 -2.27
N CYS A 22 -6.46 1.21 -3.35
CA CYS A 22 -7.47 1.50 -4.38
C CYS A 22 -7.90 0.23 -5.12
N GLY A 23 -6.98 -0.72 -5.36
CA GLY A 23 -7.33 -2.01 -5.97
C GLY A 23 -8.32 -2.80 -5.11
N SER A 24 -8.13 -2.86 -3.79
CA SER A 24 -9.09 -3.52 -2.89
C SER A 24 -10.47 -2.82 -2.92
N ALA A 25 -10.48 -1.49 -2.99
CA ALA A 25 -11.72 -0.71 -3.07
C ALA A 25 -12.50 -0.97 -4.37
N VAL A 26 -11.81 -0.95 -5.51
CA VAL A 26 -12.44 -1.10 -6.83
C VAL A 26 -12.83 -2.56 -7.11
N LEU A 27 -11.98 -3.51 -6.70
CA LEU A 27 -12.11 -4.91 -7.12
C LEU A 27 -12.86 -5.78 -6.10
N ALA A 28 -12.84 -5.43 -4.80
CA ALA A 28 -13.31 -6.32 -3.74
C ALA A 28 -14.28 -5.71 -2.73
N ALA A 29 -14.41 -4.38 -2.65
CA ALA A 29 -15.25 -3.75 -1.61
C ALA A 29 -16.73 -4.11 -1.71
N GLY A 30 -17.28 -4.15 -2.93
CA GLY A 30 -18.71 -4.33 -3.20
C GLY A 30 -19.08 -5.67 -3.83
N PHE A 31 -18.24 -6.70 -3.69
CA PHE A 31 -18.56 -8.01 -4.26
C PHE A 31 -19.79 -8.62 -3.55
N PRO A 32 -20.79 -9.17 -4.25
CA PRO A 32 -21.99 -9.74 -3.62
C PRO A 32 -21.63 -10.86 -2.63
N GLU A 33 -22.24 -10.85 -1.44
CA GLU A 33 -22.09 -11.85 -0.35
C GLU A 33 -20.68 -12.00 0.27
N VAL A 34 -19.60 -11.66 -0.45
CA VAL A 34 -18.21 -11.87 -0.02
C VAL A 34 -17.33 -10.61 -0.12
N GLY A 35 -17.94 -9.45 -0.31
CA GLY A 35 -17.23 -8.18 -0.39
C GLY A 35 -16.53 -7.82 0.93
N ILE A 36 -15.37 -7.17 0.83
CA ILE A 36 -14.56 -6.83 2.00
C ILE A 36 -15.08 -5.58 2.75
N GLY A 37 -15.97 -4.81 2.11
CA GLY A 37 -16.54 -3.59 2.66
C GLY A 37 -15.53 -2.50 3.03
N LEU A 38 -15.99 -1.45 3.72
CA LEU A 38 -15.14 -0.33 4.12
C LEU A 38 -14.04 -0.74 5.11
N LEU A 39 -14.34 -1.68 6.01
CA LEU A 39 -13.37 -2.21 6.97
C LEU A 39 -12.20 -2.91 6.26
N GLY A 40 -12.49 -3.79 5.30
CA GLY A 40 -11.46 -4.48 4.55
C GLY A 40 -10.61 -3.54 3.70
N VAL A 41 -11.21 -2.52 3.08
CA VAL A 41 -10.45 -1.48 2.35
C VAL A 41 -9.55 -0.69 3.30
N SER A 42 -10.06 -0.30 4.47
CA SER A 42 -9.28 0.44 5.48
C SER A 42 -8.10 -0.40 5.98
N LEU A 43 -8.32 -1.70 6.20
CA LEU A 43 -7.27 -2.65 6.56
C LEU A 43 -6.25 -2.82 5.44
N ALA A 44 -6.68 -2.91 4.17
CA ALA A 44 -5.78 -3.01 3.03
C ALA A 44 -4.84 -1.81 2.94
N PHE A 45 -5.36 -0.58 3.05
CA PHE A 45 -4.52 0.62 3.11
C PHE A 45 -3.50 0.56 4.26
N GLY A 46 -3.95 0.24 5.48
CA GLY A 46 -3.06 0.12 6.63
C GLY A 46 -1.96 -0.94 6.44
N LEU A 47 -2.30 -2.10 5.87
CA LEU A 47 -1.34 -3.17 5.60
C LEU A 47 -0.36 -2.83 4.48
N THR A 48 -0.77 -2.10 3.43
CA THR A 48 0.16 -1.64 2.40
C THR A 48 1.25 -0.72 2.98
N VAL A 49 0.88 0.21 3.86
CA VAL A 49 1.84 1.07 4.57
C VAL A 49 2.72 0.23 5.49
N LEU A 50 2.13 -0.63 6.33
CA LEU A 50 2.89 -1.45 7.28
C LEU A 50 3.91 -2.34 6.58
N THR A 51 3.51 -3.03 5.52
CA THR A 51 4.40 -3.93 4.77
C THR A 51 5.55 -3.16 4.10
N MET A 52 5.28 -2.00 3.50
CA MET A 52 6.33 -1.18 2.89
C MET A 52 7.22 -0.49 3.92
N ALA A 53 6.67 -0.05 5.05
CA ALA A 53 7.47 0.54 6.13
C ALA A 53 8.53 -0.44 6.63
N TYR A 54 8.19 -1.72 6.78
CA TYR A 54 9.17 -2.76 7.10
C TYR A 54 10.12 -3.06 5.93
N ALA A 55 9.61 -3.14 4.70
CA ALA A 55 10.41 -3.52 3.53
C ALA A 55 11.43 -2.46 3.10
N ILE A 56 11.06 -1.17 3.10
CA ILE A 56 11.88 -0.08 2.57
C ILE A 56 12.09 1.11 3.53
N GLY A 57 11.52 1.08 4.74
CA GLY A 57 11.65 2.20 5.69
C GLY A 57 13.11 2.52 6.03
N HIS A 58 13.95 1.49 6.16
CA HIS A 58 15.40 1.65 6.37
C HIS A 58 16.14 2.21 5.14
N ILE A 59 15.50 2.25 3.96
CA ILE A 59 16.06 2.78 2.70
C ILE A 59 15.67 4.24 2.49
N SER A 60 14.42 4.63 2.71
CA SER A 60 13.96 5.99 2.37
C SER A 60 13.35 6.76 3.53
N GLY A 61 12.86 6.07 4.56
CA GLY A 61 11.89 6.57 5.55
C GLY A 61 10.50 5.95 5.35
N CYS A 62 10.21 5.46 4.14
CA CYS A 62 8.90 4.98 3.69
C CYS A 62 7.80 6.01 3.99
N HIS A 63 7.86 7.13 3.28
CA HIS A 63 6.81 8.14 3.37
C HIS A 63 5.55 7.75 2.60
#